data_AF-A0AA35T925-F1
#
_entry.id   AF-A0AA35T925-F1
#
_cell.length_a   1.000
_cell.length_b   1.000
_cell.length_c   1.000
_cell.angle_alpha   90.00
_cell.angle_beta   90.00
_cell.angle_gamma   90.00
#
_symmetry.space_group_name_H-M   'P 1'
#
loop_
_entity.id
_entity.type
_entity.pdbx_description
1 polymer ?
#
loop_
_entity_poly.entity_id
_entity_poly.type
_entity_poly.pdbx_seq_one_letter_code
_entity_poly.pdbx_strand_id
1 'polypeptide(L)'
;MLRSEFTQLLENLQADLAEMGRLVDQTTRQALQALQNRDADLARQVIDNDDVIDNLQNTLEEECVSLLATQQPIATDLRTVMSVVHLGVELERMGDYAEGIAKICLRTYEEPLLKPLIDIPRMADLALKDA
;
A
#
# COMPACT_ATOMS: atom_id res chain seq x y z
N MET A 1 -14.75 26.38 -15.96
CA MET A 1 -14.53 25.27 -16.90
C MET A 1 -13.14 24.66 -16.72
N LEU A 2 -12.03 25.41 -16.77
CA LEU A 2 -10.68 24.84 -16.49
C LEU A 2 -10.46 24.42 -15.03
N ARG A 3 -10.91 25.24 -14.05
CA ARG A 3 -10.72 24.91 -12.63
C ARG A 3 -11.53 23.70 -12.15
N SER A 4 -12.71 23.47 -12.72
CA SER A 4 -13.57 22.34 -12.35
C SER A 4 -13.00 21.00 -12.81
N GLU A 5 -12.36 20.98 -13.98
CA GLU A 5 -11.71 19.77 -14.50
C GLU A 5 -10.48 19.40 -13.66
N PHE A 6 -9.62 20.37 -13.35
CA PHE A 6 -8.49 20.16 -12.44
C PHE A 6 -8.93 19.62 -11.07
N THR A 7 -9.97 20.21 -10.46
CA THR A 7 -10.49 19.75 -9.18
C THR A 7 -10.98 18.31 -9.25
N GLN A 8 -11.71 17.93 -10.31
CA GLN A 8 -12.18 16.56 -10.48
C GLN A 8 -11.04 15.56 -10.63
N LEU A 9 -10.01 15.90 -11.42
CA LEU A 9 -8.83 15.04 -11.59
C LEU A 9 -8.07 14.87 -10.26
N LEU A 10 -7.95 15.94 -9.47
CA LEU A 10 -7.31 15.89 -8.16
C LEU A 10 -8.11 15.04 -7.17
N GLU A 11 -9.44 15.12 -7.19
CA GLU A 11 -10.32 14.28 -6.38
C GLU A 11 -10.17 12.79 -6.73
N ASN A 12 -10.04 12.47 -8.03
CA ASN A 12 -9.81 11.10 -8.48
C ASN A 12 -8.46 10.56 -7.96
N LEU A 13 -7.37 11.32 -8.15
CA LEU A 13 -6.06 10.96 -7.62
C LEU A 13 -6.06 10.70 -6.11
N GLN A 14 -6.82 11.51 -5.35
CA GLN A 14 -6.97 11.32 -3.91
C GLN A 14 -7.78 10.06 -3.57
N ALA A 15 -8.80 9.73 -4.37
CA ALA A 15 -9.58 8.52 -4.20
C ALA A 15 -8.75 7.26 -4.50
N ASP A 16 -7.94 7.29 -5.54
CA ASP A 16 -7.06 6.18 -5.93
C ASP A 16 -5.95 5.97 -4.89
N LEU A 17 -5.34 7.05 -4.39
CA LEU A 17 -4.40 6.97 -3.27
C LEU A 17 -5.04 6.37 -2.01
N ALA A 18 -6.31 6.73 -1.72
CA ALA A 18 -7.03 6.17 -0.59
C ALA A 18 -7.37 4.69 -0.77
N GLU A 19 -7.66 4.25 -2.01
CA GLU A 19 -7.83 2.83 -2.32
C GLU A 19 -6.53 2.06 -2.16
N MET A 20 -5.41 2.60 -2.65
CA MET A 20 -4.09 2.03 -2.46
C MET A 20 -3.77 1.85 -0.97
N GLY A 21 -4.11 2.84 -0.14
CA GLY A 21 -3.98 2.74 1.32
C GLY A 21 -4.81 1.61 1.94
N ARG A 22 -6.05 1.40 1.48
CA ARG A 22 -6.89 0.28 1.93
C ARG A 22 -6.31 -1.07 1.54
N LEU A 23 -5.79 -1.20 0.32
CA LEU A 23 -5.16 -2.43 -0.14
C LEU A 23 -3.92 -2.75 0.69
N VAL A 24 -3.06 -1.77 0.94
CA VAL A 24 -1.86 -1.93 1.79
C VAL A 24 -2.23 -2.36 3.22
N ASP A 25 -3.25 -1.75 3.83
CA ASP A 25 -3.74 -2.16 5.16
C ASP A 25 -4.22 -3.62 5.16
N GLN A 26 -5.02 -4.01 4.15
CA GLN A 26 -5.50 -5.37 4.00
C GLN A 26 -4.35 -6.37 3.79
N THR A 27 -3.43 -6.10 2.87
CA THR A 27 -2.28 -6.96 2.57
C THR A 27 -1.39 -7.12 3.80
N THR A 28 -1.16 -6.03 4.55
CA THR A 28 -0.41 -6.05 5.81
C THR A 28 -1.07 -6.95 6.85
N ARG A 29 -2.40 -6.84 7.03
CA ARG A 29 -3.17 -7.71 7.93
C ARG A 29 -3.06 -9.17 7.53
N GLN A 30 -3.21 -9.46 6.23
CA GLN A 30 -3.14 -10.82 5.70
C GLN A 30 -1.75 -11.42 5.88
N ALA A 31 -0.68 -10.67 5.63
CA ALA A 31 0.70 -11.12 5.82
C ALA A 31 0.99 -11.46 7.29
N LEU A 32 0.53 -10.61 8.22
CA LEU A 32 0.70 -10.83 9.66
C LEU A 32 -0.14 -12.01 10.16
N GLN A 33 -1.38 -12.15 9.67
CA GLN A 33 -2.23 -13.30 9.95
C GLN A 33 -1.60 -14.60 9.43
N ALA A 34 -1.05 -14.57 8.22
CA ALA A 34 -0.36 -15.71 7.63
C ALA A 34 0.83 -16.14 8.49
N LEU A 35 1.66 -15.19 8.91
CA LEU A 35 2.80 -15.45 9.78
C LEU A 35 2.38 -16.00 11.15
N GLN A 36 1.35 -15.40 11.78
CA GLN A 36 0.87 -15.81 13.10
C GLN A 36 0.31 -17.23 13.10
N ASN A 37 -0.49 -17.57 12.09
CA ASN A 37 -1.14 -18.86 11.97
C ASN A 37 -0.30 -19.90 11.23
N ARG A 38 0.85 -19.49 10.69
CA ARG A 38 1.72 -20.29 9.82
C ARG A 38 0.95 -20.81 8.60
N ASP A 39 0.10 -19.94 8.06
CA ASP A 39 -0.75 -20.22 6.91
C ASP A 39 0.02 -19.95 5.61
N ALA A 40 0.51 -21.03 5.01
CA ALA A 40 1.26 -20.95 3.76
C ALA A 40 0.40 -20.55 2.56
N ASP A 41 -0.89 -20.88 2.57
CA ASP A 41 -1.77 -20.55 1.44
C ASP A 41 -2.10 -19.06 1.43
N LEU A 42 -2.39 -18.49 2.60
CA LEU A 42 -2.57 -17.04 2.73
C LEU A 42 -1.29 -16.27 2.41
N ALA A 43 -0.12 -16.77 2.82
CA ALA A 43 1.16 -16.15 2.47
C ALA A 43 1.41 -16.13 0.95
N ARG A 44 1.07 -17.21 0.22
CA ARG A 44 1.15 -17.21 -1.25
C ARG A 44 0.21 -16.19 -1.87
N GLN A 45 -1.03 -16.11 -1.39
CA GLN A 45 -1.99 -15.12 -1.88
C GLN A 45 -1.50 -13.68 -1.69
N VAL A 46 -0.84 -13.37 -0.57
CA VAL A 46 -0.24 -12.04 -0.35
C VAL A 46 0.81 -11.75 -1.42
N ILE A 47 1.72 -12.70 -1.68
CA ILE A 47 2.78 -12.55 -2.68
C ILE A 47 2.19 -12.41 -4.09
N ASP A 48 1.20 -13.23 -4.43
CA ASP A 48 0.58 -13.21 -5.76
C ASP A 48 -0.21 -11.92 -6.04
N ASN A 49 -0.63 -11.20 -5.00
CA ASN A 49 -1.40 -9.95 -5.11
C ASN A 49 -0.54 -8.68 -5.01
N ASP A 50 0.78 -8.81 -4.82
CA ASP A 50 1.69 -7.68 -4.63
C ASP A 50 1.69 -6.73 -5.84
N ASP A 51 1.73 -7.31 -7.04
CA ASP A 51 1.65 -6.59 -8.33
C ASP A 51 0.44 -5.64 -8.42
N VAL A 52 -0.64 -5.87 -7.67
CA VAL A 52 -1.83 -5.00 -7.69
C VAL A 52 -1.50 -3.61 -7.13
N ILE A 53 -0.72 -3.55 -6.05
CA ILE A 53 -0.33 -2.29 -5.40
C ILE A 53 0.67 -1.54 -6.30
N ASP A 54 1.63 -2.25 -6.90
CA ASP A 54 2.61 -1.70 -7.83
C ASP A 54 1.94 -1.09 -9.06
N ASN A 55 0.98 -1.81 -9.67
CA ASN A 55 0.27 -1.32 -10.84
C ASN A 55 -0.57 -0.07 -10.52
N LEU A 56 -1.15 -0.01 -9.32
CA LEU A 56 -1.90 1.16 -8.86
C LEU A 56 -0.98 2.36 -8.62
N GLN A 57 0.20 2.15 -8.02
CA GLN A 57 1.23 3.18 -7.85
C GLN A 57 1.66 3.76 -9.21
N ASN A 58 1.97 2.90 -10.17
CA ASN A 58 2.38 3.31 -11.51
C ASN A 58 1.28 4.12 -12.20
N THR A 59 0.03 3.65 -12.13
CA THR A 59 -1.13 4.36 -12.70
C THR A 59 -1.30 5.74 -12.06
N LEU A 60 -1.23 5.82 -10.73
CA LEU A 60 -1.33 7.07 -9.98
C LEU A 60 -0.23 8.06 -10.37
N GLU A 61 1.00 7.58 -10.56
CA GLU A 61 2.13 8.39 -10.99
C GLU A 61 1.94 8.92 -12.42
N GLU A 62 1.50 8.08 -13.36
CA GLU A 62 1.20 8.48 -14.74
C GLU A 62 0.11 9.56 -14.79
N GLU A 63 -0.95 9.41 -14.01
CA GLU A 63 -2.02 10.40 -13.91
C GLU A 63 -1.55 11.71 -13.30
N CYS A 64 -0.70 11.65 -12.27
CA CYS A 64 -0.07 12.84 -11.69
C CYS A 64 0.78 13.58 -12.73
N VAL A 65 1.61 12.86 -13.51
CA VAL A 65 2.43 13.46 -14.58
C VAL A 65 1.55 14.09 -15.65
N SER A 66 0.48 13.41 -16.06
CA SER A 66 -0.50 13.93 -17.03
C SER A 66 -1.17 15.21 -16.53
N LEU A 67 -1.57 15.25 -15.26
CA LEU A 67 -2.18 16.42 -14.63
C LEU A 67 -1.20 17.61 -14.60
N LEU A 68 0.06 17.38 -14.23
CA LEU A 68 1.10 18.42 -14.22
C LEU A 68 1.35 18.97 -15.62
N ALA A 69 1.41 18.10 -16.64
CA ALA A 69 1.67 18.49 -18.02
C ALA A 69 0.50 19.29 -18.65
N THR A 70 -0.74 18.88 -18.35
CA THR A 70 -1.95 19.45 -18.99
C THR A 70 -2.50 20.67 -18.27
N GLN A 71 -2.42 20.73 -16.94
CA GLN A 71 -3.04 21.79 -16.14
C GLN A 71 -2.04 22.81 -15.57
N GLN A 72 -0.75 22.48 -15.54
CA GLN A 72 0.34 23.36 -15.06
C GLN A 72 0.03 24.06 -13.71
N PRO A 73 -0.35 23.30 -12.67
CA PRO A 73 -0.72 23.88 -11.38
C PRO A 73 0.47 24.57 -10.69
N ILE A 74 0.19 25.52 -9.81
CA ILE A 74 1.21 26.30 -9.09
C ILE A 74 0.98 26.28 -7.58
N ALA A 75 2.04 26.56 -6.82
CA ALA A 75 2.03 26.70 -5.37
C ALA A 75 1.36 25.52 -4.63
N THR A 76 0.18 25.73 -4.05
CA THR A 76 -0.53 24.72 -3.25
C THR A 76 -0.94 23.52 -4.09
N ASP A 77 -1.48 23.75 -5.27
CA ASP A 77 -1.99 22.68 -6.13
C ASP A 77 -0.86 21.77 -6.62
N LEU A 78 0.27 22.36 -7.02
CA LEU A 78 1.50 21.62 -7.36
C LEU A 78 1.98 20.79 -6.16
N ARG A 79 2.00 21.38 -4.97
CA ARG A 79 2.45 20.67 -3.76
C ARG A 79 1.54 19.48 -3.46
N THR A 80 0.23 19.62 -3.62
CA THR A 80 -0.73 18.52 -3.40
C THR A 80 -0.45 17.36 -4.36
N VAL A 81 -0.26 17.62 -5.65
CA VAL A 81 0.05 16.57 -6.64
C VAL A 81 1.37 15.88 -6.30
N MET A 82 2.41 16.64 -5.94
CA MET A 82 3.68 16.06 -5.49
C MET A 82 3.53 15.22 -4.21
N SER A 83 2.67 15.63 -3.28
CA SER A 83 2.36 14.83 -2.09
C SER A 83 1.69 13.51 -2.44
N VAL A 84 0.78 13.48 -3.42
CA VAL A 84 0.15 12.23 -3.89
C VAL A 84 1.21 11.26 -4.43
N VAL A 85 2.13 11.74 -5.28
CA VAL A 85 3.24 10.91 -5.81
C VAL A 85 4.07 10.32 -4.69
N HIS A 86 4.52 11.15 -3.73
CA HIS A 86 5.36 10.67 -2.63
C HIS A 86 4.62 9.70 -1.70
N LEU A 87 3.34 9.93 -1.43
CA LEU A 87 2.53 9.02 -0.62
C LEU A 87 2.30 7.69 -1.34
N GLY A 88 2.09 7.70 -2.67
CA GLY A 88 1.99 6.50 -3.48
C GLY A 88 3.25 5.63 -3.35
N VAL A 89 4.44 6.21 -3.48
CA VAL A 89 5.71 5.48 -3.29
C VAL A 89 5.83 4.89 -1.89
N GLU A 90 5.46 5.63 -0.83
CA GLU A 90 5.55 5.08 0.53
C GLU A 90 4.52 3.97 0.79
N LEU A 91 3.34 4.02 0.15
CA LEU A 91 2.33 2.97 0.22
C LEU A 91 2.79 1.69 -0.50
N GLU A 92 3.40 1.81 -1.67
CA GLU A 92 3.96 0.65 -2.39
C GLU A 92 5.04 -0.04 -1.55
N ARG A 93 5.96 0.74 -0.97
CA ARG A 93 7.00 0.22 -0.06
C ARG A 93 6.42 -0.50 1.16
N MET A 94 5.25 -0.09 1.65
CA MET A 94 4.55 -0.80 2.71
C MET A 94 3.97 -2.14 2.23
N GLY A 95 3.48 -2.20 0.99
CA GLY A 95 3.07 -3.43 0.30
C GLY A 95 4.24 -4.43 0.19
N ASP A 96 5.37 -3.98 -0.33
CA ASP A 96 6.65 -4.71 -0.41
C ASP A 96 7.05 -5.34 0.94
N TYR A 97 6.90 -4.59 2.05
CA TYR A 97 7.20 -5.13 3.37
C TYR A 97 6.22 -6.23 3.80
N ALA A 98 4.94 -6.10 3.45
CA ALA A 98 3.94 -7.14 3.70
C ALA A 98 4.24 -8.40 2.88
N GLU A 99 4.61 -8.26 1.61
CA GLU A 99 5.09 -9.34 0.74
C GLU A 99 6.33 -10.02 1.34
N GLY A 100 7.28 -9.23 1.86
CA GLY A 100 8.46 -9.72 2.58
C GLY A 100 8.11 -10.55 3.83
N ILE A 101 7.11 -10.13 4.61
CA ILE A 101 6.60 -10.91 5.75
C ILE A 101 6.02 -12.25 5.29
N ALA A 102 5.24 -12.25 4.20
CA ALA A 102 4.67 -13.47 3.64
C ALA A 102 5.77 -14.43 3.12
N LYS A 103 6.80 -13.90 2.45
CA LYS A 103 8.00 -14.69 2.06
C LYS A 103 8.70 -15.31 3.26
N ILE A 104 8.81 -14.59 4.38
CA ILE A 104 9.37 -15.14 5.63
C ILE A 104 8.50 -16.27 6.18
N CYS A 105 7.17 -16.11 6.16
CA CYS A 105 6.24 -17.17 6.54
C CYS A 105 6.49 -18.44 5.72
N LEU A 106 6.53 -18.34 4.38
CA LEU A 106 6.79 -19.49 3.50
C LEU A 106 8.16 -20.14 3.70
N ARG A 107 9.17 -19.38 4.15
CA ARG A 107 10.50 -19.93 4.44
C ARG A 107 10.55 -20.69 5.77
N THR A 108 9.60 -20.44 6.67
CA THR A 108 9.69 -20.90 8.07
C THR A 108 8.46 -21.69 8.54
N TYR A 109 7.40 -21.84 7.74
CA TYR A 109 6.14 -22.48 8.14
C TYR A 109 6.21 -23.99 8.41
N GLU A 110 7.31 -24.66 8.05
CA GLU A 110 7.54 -26.07 8.41
C GLU A 110 8.35 -26.23 9.69
N GLU A 111 9.14 -25.22 10.08
CA GLU A 111 10.07 -25.29 11.22
C GLU A 111 9.42 -24.85 12.54
N PRO A 112 9.52 -25.62 13.64
CA PRO A 112 8.92 -25.21 14.90
C PRO A 112 9.43 -23.83 15.33
N LEU A 113 8.53 -22.99 15.82
CA LEU A 113 8.89 -21.68 16.33
C LEU A 113 9.86 -21.82 17.51
N LEU A 114 10.96 -21.07 17.49
CA LEU A 114 11.89 -21.01 18.62
C LEU A 114 11.21 -20.48 19.89
N LYS A 115 10.32 -19.50 19.74
CA LYS A 115 9.44 -18.95 20.78
C LYS A 115 8.09 -18.59 20.18
N PRO A 116 7.00 -18.61 20.97
CA PRO A 116 5.71 -18.10 20.53
C PRO A 116 5.82 -16.64 20.06
N LEU A 117 5.05 -16.29 19.03
CA LEU A 117 4.96 -14.92 18.51
C LEU A 117 4.03 -14.09 19.42
N ILE A 118 4.58 -13.54 20.51
CA ILE A 118 3.84 -12.69 21.45
C ILE A 118 3.85 -11.23 20.99
N ASP A 119 5.03 -10.73 20.60
CA ASP A 119 5.22 -9.30 20.32
C ASP A 119 4.71 -8.90 18.93
N ILE A 120 4.82 -9.78 17.93
CA ILE A 120 4.41 -9.48 16.55
C ILE A 120 2.90 -9.19 16.45
N PRO A 121 1.98 -10.03 16.98
CA PRO A 121 0.56 -9.70 16.96
C PRO A 121 0.22 -8.42 17.72
N ARG A 122 0.90 -8.16 18.83
CA ARG A 122 0.69 -6.93 19.60
C ARG A 122 1.17 -5.69 18.83
N MET A 123 2.28 -5.78 18.12
CA MET A 123 2.78 -4.70 17.26
C MET A 123 1.82 -4.46 16.09
N ALA A 124 1.27 -5.53 15.50
CA ALA A 124 0.24 -5.45 14.47
C ALA A 124 -0.99 -4.67 14.98
N ASP A 125 -1.52 -5.06 16.14
CA ASP A 125 -2.69 -4.41 16.75
C ASP A 125 -2.45 -2.92 17.03
N LEU A 126 -1.22 -2.51 17.34
CA LEU A 126 -0.87 -1.10 17.56
C LEU A 126 -0.71 -0.32 16.27
N ALA A 127 -0.11 -0.93 15.24
CA ALA A 127 0.10 -0.29 13.94
C ALA A 127 -1.22 -0.12 13.16
N LEU A 128 -2.16 -1.04 13.38
CA LEU A 128 -3.40 -1.17 12.60
C LEU A 128 -4.65 -0.71 13.36
N LYS A 129 -4.49 -0.12 14.55
CA LYS A 129 -5.57 0.22 15.48
C LYS A 129 -6.47 1.38 15.02
N ASP A 130 -5.90 2.25 14.19
CA ASP A 130 -6.48 3.55 13.81
C ASP A 130 -6.38 3.81 12.28
N ALA A 131 -6.18 2.76 11.48
CA ALA A 131 -6.19 2.83 10.00
C ALA A 131 -7.61 2.71 9.43
#